data_AF-A0A6L8EMP7-F1
#
_entry.id   AF-A0A6L8EMP7-F1
#
_cell.length_a   1.000
_cell.length_b   1.000
_cell.length_c   1.000
_cell.angle_alpha   90.00
_cell.angle_beta   90.00
_cell.angle_gamma   90.00
#
_symmetry.space_group_name_H-M   'P 1'
#
loop_
_entity.id
_entity.type
_entity.pdbx_description
1 polymer ?
#
loop_
_entity_poly.entity_id
_entity_poly.type
_entity_poly.pdbx_seq_one_letter_code
_entity_poly.pdbx_strand_id
1 'polypeptide(L)'
;MAARIKQRLRTALAWWSSGLLAALPARWAAMLVTAPDTATVARQADKLVFKLYDGRSGELLGERSMDAGDTAAQAGINHWLARRQRDLRLTLLLPQDAILEKHLVYPQGAAPELRALLGFEVERLTPFTREQVYFDYAITRRAEDSGQLHVALYLALRQTVQQQLDELRFLALTPTVVATEDAGSRINLLPEDTRGLPSSAARPLLLPGLLCLILLILALYAPLLRYDALAEQLEAQVRDNRAKALQAHAQTAEQQLALDRARFLSTRPRFPAPAMQLLLALTRSLPDHTSVHQLALRADELQVQGESAAAASIIGLIDASDYFEQVEFRAPLTKSGHDGKERFHVAARLRQP
;
A
#
# COMPACT_ATOMS: atom_id res chain seq x y z
N MET A 1 -18.73 -22.46 -11.50
CA MET A 1 -17.56 -21.69 -11.01
C MET A 1 -17.74 -20.17 -11.13
N ALA A 2 -18.23 -19.64 -12.27
CA ALA A 2 -18.46 -18.20 -12.49
C ALA A 2 -19.48 -17.53 -11.54
N ALA A 3 -20.52 -18.26 -11.09
CA ALA A 3 -21.54 -17.72 -10.18
C ALA A 3 -20.99 -17.38 -8.78
N ARG A 4 -20.11 -18.24 -8.23
CA ARG A 4 -19.45 -18.00 -6.93
C ARG A 4 -18.49 -16.81 -6.96
N ILE A 5 -17.81 -16.59 -8.08
CA ILE A 5 -16.89 -15.45 -8.25
C ILE A 5 -17.68 -14.13 -8.33
N LYS A 6 -18.79 -14.11 -9.08
CA LYS A 6 -19.70 -12.95 -9.10
C LYS A 6 -20.27 -12.63 -7.71
N GLN A 7 -20.64 -13.66 -6.94
CA GLN A 7 -21.17 -13.47 -5.59
C GLN A 7 -20.10 -12.91 -4.63
N ARG A 8 -18.86 -13.45 -4.68
CA ARG A 8 -17.73 -12.96 -3.89
C ARG A 8 -17.31 -11.52 -4.22
N LEU A 9 -17.31 -11.16 -5.50
CA LEU A 9 -17.05 -9.78 -5.93
C LEU A 9 -18.13 -8.83 -5.43
N ARG A 10 -19.41 -9.22 -5.49
CA ARG A 10 -20.51 -8.40 -4.96
C ARG A 10 -20.42 -8.23 -3.45
N THR A 11 -20.08 -9.27 -2.70
CA THR A 11 -19.90 -9.15 -1.24
C THR A 11 -18.69 -8.29 -0.88
N ALA A 12 -17.57 -8.43 -1.60
CA ALA A 12 -16.37 -7.62 -1.36
C ALA A 12 -16.63 -6.15 -1.67
N LEU A 13 -17.34 -5.87 -2.77
CA LEU A 13 -17.67 -4.51 -3.17
C LEU A 13 -18.73 -3.89 -2.27
N ALA A 14 -19.72 -4.67 -1.82
CA ALA A 14 -20.69 -4.24 -0.81
C ALA A 14 -20.00 -3.91 0.51
N TRP A 15 -19.09 -4.77 0.98
CA TRP A 15 -18.29 -4.54 2.19
C TRP A 15 -17.42 -3.29 2.07
N TRP A 16 -16.67 -3.15 0.98
CA TRP A 16 -15.82 -1.98 0.74
C TRP A 16 -16.63 -0.68 0.65
N SER A 17 -17.76 -0.70 -0.07
CA SER A 17 -18.66 0.45 -0.19
C SER A 17 -19.32 0.83 1.14
N SER A 18 -19.60 -0.16 2.00
CA SER A 18 -20.14 0.08 3.35
C SER A 18 -19.11 0.74 4.27
N GLY A 19 -17.82 0.37 4.15
CA GLY A 19 -16.74 1.01 4.91
C GLY A 19 -16.50 2.46 4.49
N LEU A 20 -16.60 2.76 3.19
CA LEU A 20 -16.52 4.13 2.68
C LEU A 20 -17.72 5.00 3.09
N LEU A 21 -18.93 4.43 3.07
CA LEU A 21 -20.12 5.13 3.57
C LEU A 21 -20.05 5.39 5.08
N ALA A 22 -19.43 4.49 5.86
CA ALA A 22 -19.20 4.69 7.29
C ALA A 22 -18.17 5.80 7.59
N ALA A 23 -17.25 6.07 6.64
CA ALA A 23 -16.26 7.14 6.74
C ALA A 23 -16.77 8.49 6.19
N LEU A 24 -17.93 8.52 5.52
CA LEU A 24 -18.54 9.74 5.00
C LEU A 24 -19.34 10.46 6.10
N PRO A 25 -19.29 11.81 6.18
CA PRO A 25 -20.09 12.55 7.14
C PRO A 25 -21.59 12.27 6.92
N ALA A 26 -22.35 12.05 8.00
CA ALA A 26 -23.75 11.60 7.97
C ALA A 26 -24.66 12.36 6.98
N ARG A 27 -24.40 13.66 6.80
CA ARG A 27 -25.10 14.56 5.86
C ARG A 27 -24.94 14.16 4.38
N TRP A 28 -23.80 13.60 3.98
CA TRP A 28 -23.55 13.13 2.61
C TRP A 28 -24.05 11.70 2.39
N ALA A 29 -23.92 10.83 3.41
CA ALA A 29 -24.47 9.48 3.37
C ALA A 29 -26.01 9.50 3.21
N ALA A 30 -26.70 10.38 3.93
CA ALA A 30 -28.14 10.57 3.83
C ALA A 30 -28.61 11.15 2.47
N MET A 31 -27.76 11.92 1.78
CA MET A 31 -28.04 12.41 0.42
C MET A 31 -27.86 11.34 -0.65
N LEU A 32 -26.89 10.43 -0.46
CA LEU A 32 -26.56 9.37 -1.42
C LEU A 32 -27.45 8.13 -1.27
N VAL A 33 -27.90 7.84 -0.04
CA VAL A 33 -28.79 6.72 0.27
C VAL A 33 -30.22 7.26 0.35
N THR A 34 -30.95 7.24 -0.77
CA THR A 34 -32.41 7.39 -0.72
C THR A 34 -32.98 6.17 -0.02
N ALA A 35 -33.35 6.31 1.25
CA ALA A 35 -34.11 5.30 1.96
C ALA A 35 -35.52 5.25 1.33
N PRO A 36 -35.94 4.13 0.72
CA PRO A 36 -37.26 4.02 0.15
C PRO A 36 -38.32 4.06 1.25
N ASP A 37 -39.48 4.63 0.95
CA ASP A 37 -40.65 4.52 1.82
C ASP A 37 -40.99 3.06 2.07
N THR A 38 -41.43 2.76 3.29
CA THR A 38 -41.80 1.41 3.69
C THR A 38 -43.27 1.36 4.05
N ALA A 39 -43.98 0.41 3.46
CA ALA A 39 -45.35 0.11 3.83
C ALA A 39 -45.40 -1.22 4.56
N THR A 40 -46.21 -1.28 5.60
CA THR A 40 -46.50 -2.52 6.32
C THR A 40 -47.97 -2.84 6.16
N VAL A 41 -48.27 -4.14 6.06
CA VAL A 41 -49.63 -4.66 6.02
C VAL A 41 -49.75 -5.68 7.13
N ALA A 42 -50.71 -5.50 8.03
CA ALA A 42 -51.02 -6.46 9.07
C ALA A 42 -52.48 -6.90 8.94
N ARG A 43 -52.74 -8.19 9.18
CA ARG A 43 -54.11 -8.68 9.30
C ARG A 43 -54.57 -8.56 10.75
N GLN A 44 -55.64 -7.79 10.96
CA GLN A 44 -56.32 -7.65 12.25
C GLN A 44 -57.74 -8.18 12.09
N ALA A 45 -57.98 -9.41 12.56
CA ALA A 45 -59.24 -10.14 12.39
C ALA A 45 -59.65 -10.22 10.90
N ASP A 46 -60.69 -9.49 10.51
CA ASP A 46 -61.25 -9.47 9.15
C ASP A 46 -60.80 -8.25 8.31
N LYS A 47 -59.87 -7.45 8.85
CA LYS A 47 -59.38 -6.23 8.21
C LYS A 47 -57.89 -6.32 7.92
N LEU A 48 -57.50 -5.79 6.78
CA LEU A 48 -56.11 -5.52 6.41
C LEU A 48 -55.79 -4.07 6.73
N VAL A 49 -54.80 -3.86 7.60
CA VAL A 49 -54.35 -2.54 8.02
C VAL A 49 -53.03 -2.22 7.33
N PHE A 50 -53.02 -1.16 6.54
CA PHE A 50 -51.87 -0.65 5.81
C PHE A 50 -51.32 0.58 6.54
N LYS A 51 -50.07 0.51 6.99
CA LYS A 51 -49.35 1.64 7.58
C LYS A 51 -48.17 2.01 6.70
N LEU A 52 -48.06 3.29 6.36
CA LEU A 52 -47.00 3.82 5.51
C LEU A 52 -46.05 4.67 6.33
N TYR A 53 -44.76 4.39 6.21
CA TYR A 53 -43.69 5.08 6.92
C TYR A 53 -42.76 5.79 5.93
N ASP A 54 -42.31 6.98 6.32
CA ASP A 54 -41.25 7.71 5.61
C ASP A 54 -39.93 6.92 5.71
N GLY A 55 -39.29 6.66 4.57
CA GLY A 55 -38.00 6.00 4.56
C GLY A 55 -36.90 6.76 5.31
N ARG A 56 -37.01 8.09 5.42
CA ARG A 56 -35.98 8.95 6.03
C ARG A 56 -36.19 9.19 7.52
N SER A 57 -37.41 9.58 7.90
CA SER A 57 -37.74 9.90 9.30
C SER A 57 -38.27 8.69 10.09
N GLY A 58 -38.79 7.67 9.41
CA GLY A 58 -39.48 6.56 10.06
C GLY A 58 -40.85 6.94 10.62
N GLU A 59 -41.34 8.17 10.38
CA GLU A 59 -42.63 8.62 10.86
C GLU A 59 -43.78 7.96 10.10
N LEU A 60 -44.88 7.70 10.81
CA LEU A 60 -46.11 7.20 10.22
C LEU A 60 -46.76 8.29 9.37
N LEU A 61 -46.72 8.14 8.06
CA LEU A 61 -47.26 9.08 7.10
C LEU A 61 -48.75 8.86 6.83
N GLY A 62 -49.29 7.70 7.20
CA GLY A 62 -50.71 7.40 7.08
C GLY A 62 -51.05 5.95 7.36
N GLU A 63 -52.28 5.75 7.81
CA GLU A 63 -52.87 4.45 8.09
C GLU A 63 -54.19 4.32 7.34
N ARG A 64 -54.41 3.18 6.68
CA ARG A 64 -55.67 2.83 6.04
C ARG A 64 -56.03 1.38 6.34
N SER A 65 -57.26 1.15 6.74
CA SER A 65 -57.82 -0.20 6.89
C SER A 65 -58.74 -0.53 5.73
N MET A 66 -58.78 -1.80 5.34
CA MET A 66 -59.72 -2.33 4.37
C MET A 66 -60.26 -3.67 4.84
N ASP A 67 -61.56 -3.89 4.60
CA ASP A 67 -62.19 -5.18 4.87
C ASP A 67 -61.77 -6.21 3.82
N ALA A 68 -61.52 -7.44 4.23
CA ALA A 68 -61.08 -8.50 3.34
C ALA A 68 -62.17 -8.80 2.28
N GLY A 69 -61.96 -8.34 1.05
CA GLY A 69 -62.86 -8.60 -0.09
C GLY A 69 -63.54 -7.37 -0.71
N ASP A 70 -63.38 -6.16 -0.14
CA ASP A 70 -63.97 -4.94 -0.71
C ASP A 70 -63.16 -4.41 -1.90
N THR A 71 -63.53 -4.79 -3.13
CA THR A 71 -62.85 -4.40 -4.38
C THR A 71 -62.80 -2.88 -4.63
N ALA A 72 -63.74 -2.10 -4.09
CA ALA A 72 -63.71 -0.65 -4.22
C ALA A 72 -62.62 -0.02 -3.34
N ALA A 73 -62.48 -0.51 -2.10
CA ALA A 73 -61.40 -0.11 -1.20
C ALA A 73 -60.01 -0.53 -1.72
N GLN A 74 -59.93 -1.67 -2.44
CA GLN A 74 -58.68 -2.18 -3.03
C GLN A 74 -58.05 -1.19 -4.02
N ALA A 75 -58.84 -0.68 -4.97
CA ALA A 75 -58.36 0.27 -5.96
C ALA A 75 -57.84 1.57 -5.31
N GLY A 76 -58.51 2.01 -4.23
CA GLY A 76 -58.09 3.17 -3.45
C GLY A 76 -56.74 2.98 -2.74
N ILE A 77 -56.50 1.80 -2.15
CA ILE A 77 -55.23 1.48 -1.48
C ILE A 77 -54.10 1.34 -2.50
N ASN A 78 -54.32 0.61 -3.60
CA ASN A 78 -53.29 0.44 -4.63
C ASN A 78 -52.88 1.78 -5.23
N HIS A 79 -53.83 2.68 -5.49
CA HIS A 79 -53.53 4.02 -5.97
C HIS A 79 -52.82 4.87 -4.91
N TRP A 80 -53.20 4.75 -3.63
CA TRP A 80 -52.54 5.45 -2.53
C TRP A 80 -51.07 5.01 -2.38
N LEU A 81 -50.79 3.71 -2.44
CA LEU A 81 -49.43 3.16 -2.40
C LEU A 81 -48.63 3.53 -3.66
N ALA A 82 -49.23 3.44 -4.85
CA ALA A 82 -48.57 3.76 -6.12
C ALA A 82 -48.22 5.25 -6.28
N ARG A 83 -49.00 6.15 -5.67
CA ARG A 83 -48.77 7.60 -5.74
C ARG A 83 -47.51 8.06 -5.00
N ARG A 84 -47.02 7.27 -4.03
CA ARG A 84 -45.90 7.65 -3.15
C ARG A 84 -44.52 7.27 -3.70
N GLN A 85 -44.36 6.19 -4.49
CA GLN A 85 -43.20 5.93 -5.38
C GLN A 85 -43.30 4.54 -6.05
N ARG A 86 -42.54 4.33 -7.16
CA ARG A 86 -42.36 3.01 -7.81
C ARG A 86 -41.50 2.03 -6.98
N ASP A 87 -40.76 2.53 -5.99
CA ASP A 87 -39.80 1.77 -5.18
C ASP A 87 -40.27 1.56 -3.72
N LEU A 88 -41.58 1.50 -3.48
CA LEU A 88 -42.15 1.20 -2.16
C LEU A 88 -41.83 -0.24 -1.74
N ARG A 89 -41.29 -0.44 -0.53
CA ARG A 89 -41.13 -1.79 0.04
C ARG A 89 -42.34 -2.16 0.88
N LEU A 90 -43.11 -3.14 0.42
CA LEU A 90 -44.25 -3.69 1.15
C LEU A 90 -43.81 -4.85 2.04
N THR A 91 -44.09 -4.76 3.34
CA THR A 91 -43.81 -5.80 4.34
C THR A 91 -45.12 -6.35 4.88
N LEU A 92 -45.32 -7.66 4.80
CA LEU A 92 -46.42 -8.35 5.47
C LEU A 92 -46.01 -8.66 6.91
N LEU A 93 -46.79 -8.18 7.86
CA LEU A 93 -46.65 -8.45 9.29
C LEU A 93 -47.62 -9.56 9.67
N LEU A 94 -47.05 -10.69 10.08
CA LEU A 94 -47.81 -11.79 10.66
C LEU A 94 -48.16 -11.46 12.11
N PRO A 95 -49.37 -11.83 12.57
CA PRO A 95 -49.75 -11.66 13.97
C PRO A 95 -48.94 -12.63 14.86
N GLN A 96 -48.73 -12.25 16.12
CA GLN A 96 -47.85 -13.01 17.04
C GLN A 96 -48.34 -14.44 17.30
N ASP A 97 -49.64 -14.69 17.24
CA ASP A 97 -50.26 -16.01 17.41
C ASP A 97 -49.96 -16.98 16.25
N ALA A 98 -49.65 -16.46 15.07
CA ALA A 98 -49.25 -17.26 13.90
C ALA A 98 -47.78 -17.67 13.89
N ILE A 99 -46.99 -17.23 14.90
CA ILE A 99 -45.54 -17.36 14.92
C ILE A 99 -45.09 -18.02 16.22
N LEU A 100 -44.22 -19.02 16.09
CA LEU A 100 -43.51 -19.60 17.22
C LEU A 100 -42.12 -18.98 17.32
N GLU A 101 -41.86 -18.25 18.40
CA GLU A 101 -40.55 -17.71 18.73
C GLU A 101 -39.84 -18.60 19.76
N LYS A 102 -38.57 -18.95 19.50
CA LYS A 102 -37.76 -19.74 20.42
C LYS A 102 -36.36 -19.16 20.57
N HIS A 103 -35.92 -18.97 21.81
CA HIS A 103 -34.60 -18.42 22.13
C HIS A 103 -33.62 -19.57 22.33
N LEU A 104 -32.50 -19.52 21.60
CA LEU A 104 -31.49 -20.57 21.55
C LEU A 104 -30.10 -19.96 21.77
N VAL A 105 -29.18 -20.76 22.32
CA VAL A 105 -27.80 -20.35 22.58
C VAL A 105 -26.86 -21.28 21.85
N TYR A 106 -25.95 -20.71 21.06
CA TYR A 106 -24.95 -21.43 20.28
C TYR A 106 -23.54 -20.90 20.58
N PRO A 107 -22.48 -21.71 20.38
CA PRO A 107 -21.12 -21.20 20.41
C PRO A 107 -20.91 -20.23 19.23
N GLN A 108 -20.09 -19.18 19.43
CA GLN A 108 -19.82 -18.18 18.40
C GLN A 108 -19.25 -18.78 17.10
N GLY A 109 -18.49 -19.88 17.22
CA GLY A 109 -17.95 -20.64 16.08
C GLY A 109 -19.01 -21.27 15.17
N ALA A 110 -20.26 -21.42 15.62
CA ALA A 110 -21.37 -21.96 14.82
C ALA A 110 -22.07 -20.90 13.96
N ALA A 111 -21.72 -19.61 14.09
CA ALA A 111 -22.29 -18.52 13.30
C ALA A 111 -22.34 -18.75 11.76
N PRO A 112 -21.29 -19.25 11.08
CA PRO A 112 -21.32 -19.45 9.63
C PRO A 112 -22.29 -20.56 9.17
N GLU A 113 -22.56 -21.55 10.02
CA GLU A 113 -23.41 -22.71 9.70
C GLU A 113 -24.76 -22.67 10.42
N LEU A 114 -25.06 -21.57 11.13
CA LEU A 114 -26.22 -21.44 12.00
C LEU A 114 -27.55 -21.73 11.29
N ARG A 115 -27.72 -21.28 10.04
CA ARG A 115 -28.93 -21.58 9.25
C ARG A 115 -29.13 -23.09 9.03
N ALA A 116 -28.04 -23.81 8.75
CA ALA A 116 -28.09 -25.25 8.52
C ALA A 116 -28.41 -25.99 9.83
N LEU A 117 -27.74 -25.60 10.92
CA LEU A 117 -28.00 -26.15 12.26
C LEU A 117 -29.44 -25.93 12.69
N LEU A 118 -29.95 -24.70 12.57
CA LEU A 118 -31.34 -24.37 12.91
C LEU A 118 -32.34 -25.16 12.07
N GLY A 119 -32.00 -25.47 10.81
CA GLY A 119 -32.83 -26.32 9.95
C GLY A 119 -33.04 -27.74 10.49
N PHE A 120 -32.03 -28.33 11.14
CA PHE A 120 -32.16 -29.64 11.83
C PHE A 120 -32.87 -29.51 13.18
N GLU A 121 -32.69 -28.37 13.84
CA GLU A 121 -33.30 -28.09 15.13
C GLU A 121 -34.81 -27.88 15.03
N VAL A 122 -35.32 -27.38 13.89
CA VAL A 122 -36.76 -27.20 13.65
C VAL A 122 -37.53 -28.49 13.95
N GLU A 123 -37.12 -29.62 13.38
CA GLU A 123 -37.83 -30.89 13.53
C GLU A 123 -37.61 -31.53 14.92
N ARG A 124 -36.49 -31.20 15.58
CA ARG A 124 -36.19 -31.66 16.92
C ARG A 124 -36.94 -30.87 18.00
N LEU A 125 -37.14 -29.58 17.77
CA LEU A 125 -37.63 -28.62 18.75
C LEU A 125 -39.11 -28.28 18.59
N THR A 126 -39.72 -28.68 17.48
CA THR A 126 -41.12 -28.42 17.15
C THR A 126 -41.77 -29.68 16.58
N PRO A 127 -43.10 -29.85 16.70
CA PRO A 127 -43.81 -30.97 16.10
C PRO A 127 -43.96 -30.85 14.56
N PHE A 128 -43.30 -29.87 13.93
CA PHE A 128 -43.43 -29.57 12.51
C PHE A 128 -42.20 -30.04 11.74
N THR A 129 -42.42 -30.52 10.52
CA THR A 129 -41.33 -30.83 9.59
C THR A 129 -40.82 -29.57 8.91
N ARG A 130 -39.58 -29.59 8.41
CA ARG A 130 -38.98 -28.44 7.71
C ARG A 130 -39.77 -27.98 6.48
N GLU A 131 -40.53 -28.89 5.88
CA GLU A 131 -41.38 -28.61 4.71
C GLU A 131 -42.71 -27.94 5.09
N GLN A 132 -43.16 -28.04 6.34
CA GLN A 132 -44.44 -27.48 6.80
C GLN A 132 -44.31 -26.05 7.33
N VAL A 133 -43.08 -25.59 7.60
CA VAL A 133 -42.81 -24.26 8.16
C VAL A 133 -41.89 -23.43 7.28
N TYR A 134 -42.07 -22.12 7.37
CA TYR A 134 -41.02 -21.15 7.07
C TYR A 134 -40.33 -20.78 8.37
N PHE A 135 -39.00 -20.71 8.33
CA PHE A 135 -38.22 -20.30 9.48
C PHE A 135 -37.16 -19.26 9.11
N ASP A 136 -36.91 -18.37 10.04
CA ASP A 136 -35.79 -17.45 9.98
C ASP A 136 -35.27 -17.15 11.38
N TYR A 137 -34.11 -16.53 11.49
CA TYR A 137 -33.48 -16.24 12.78
C TYR A 137 -32.88 -14.85 12.85
N ALA A 138 -32.89 -14.30 14.05
CA ALA A 138 -32.20 -13.06 14.38
C ALA A 138 -31.17 -13.31 15.49
N ILE A 139 -29.96 -12.77 15.33
CA ILE A 139 -28.95 -12.81 16.38
C ILE A 139 -29.28 -11.67 17.35
N THR A 140 -29.75 -12.02 18.55
CA THR A 140 -30.19 -11.04 19.56
C THR A 140 -29.00 -10.48 20.34
N ARG A 141 -27.99 -11.31 20.63
CA ARG A 141 -26.79 -10.91 21.37
C ARG A 141 -25.58 -11.75 20.98
N ARG A 142 -24.43 -11.10 20.84
CA ARG A 142 -23.11 -11.75 20.76
C ARG A 142 -22.38 -11.47 22.06
N ALA A 143 -22.12 -12.50 22.85
CA ALA A 143 -21.36 -12.39 24.09
C ALA A 143 -19.92 -12.79 23.82
N GLU A 144 -19.08 -11.81 23.52
CA GLU A 144 -17.66 -12.02 23.18
C GLU A 144 -16.89 -12.61 24.37
N ASP A 145 -17.23 -12.20 25.60
CA ASP A 145 -16.57 -12.66 26.83
C ASP A 145 -16.80 -14.15 27.12
N SER A 146 -17.96 -14.69 26.75
CA SER A 146 -18.32 -16.10 27.00
C SER A 146 -18.24 -16.99 25.75
N GLY A 147 -17.93 -16.41 24.59
CA GLY A 147 -17.93 -17.12 23.31
C GLY A 147 -19.32 -17.64 22.90
N GLN A 148 -20.39 -17.05 23.40
CA GLN A 148 -21.77 -17.48 23.15
C GLN A 148 -22.53 -16.52 22.23
N LEU A 149 -23.48 -17.07 21.50
CA LEU A 149 -24.31 -16.40 20.52
C LEU A 149 -25.77 -16.70 20.84
N HIS A 150 -26.53 -15.67 21.20
CA HIS A 150 -27.96 -15.75 21.47
C HIS A 150 -28.73 -15.52 20.18
N VAL A 151 -29.68 -16.40 19.90
CA VAL A 151 -30.44 -16.44 18.65
C VAL A 151 -31.92 -16.58 18.96
N ALA A 152 -32.74 -15.73 18.36
CA ALA A 152 -34.18 -15.93 18.30
C ALA A 152 -34.53 -16.62 16.98
N LEU A 153 -35.10 -17.81 17.07
CA LEU A 153 -35.64 -18.59 15.96
C LEU A 153 -37.14 -18.30 15.84
N TYR A 154 -37.58 -17.90 14.65
CA TYR A 154 -38.98 -17.63 14.32
C TYR A 154 -39.47 -18.69 13.35
N LEU A 155 -40.61 -19.31 13.64
CA LEU A 155 -41.27 -20.27 12.76
C LEU A 155 -42.70 -19.85 12.48
N ALA A 156 -43.14 -19.98 11.24
CA ALA A 156 -44.54 -19.80 10.84
C ALA A 156 -44.98 -20.95 9.94
N LEU A 157 -46.21 -21.42 10.09
CA LEU A 157 -46.77 -22.47 9.24
C LEU A 157 -46.88 -21.97 7.80
N ARG A 158 -46.41 -22.77 6.84
CA ARG A 158 -46.43 -22.38 5.43
C ARG A 158 -47.83 -22.10 4.92
N GLN A 159 -48.82 -22.86 5.38
CA GLN A 159 -50.22 -22.68 5.00
C GLN A 159 -50.72 -21.28 5.41
N THR A 160 -50.45 -20.85 6.64
CA THR A 160 -50.87 -19.55 7.15
C THR A 160 -50.21 -18.39 6.39
N VAL A 161 -48.91 -18.50 6.14
CA VAL A 161 -48.17 -17.49 5.36
C VAL A 161 -48.67 -17.45 3.91
N GLN A 162 -48.83 -18.61 3.28
CA GLN A 162 -49.26 -18.71 1.88
C GLN A 162 -50.68 -18.17 1.69
N GLN A 163 -51.59 -18.45 2.62
CA GLN A 163 -52.94 -17.90 2.60
C GLN A 163 -52.93 -16.36 2.57
N GLN A 164 -52.16 -15.73 3.46
CA GLN A 164 -52.07 -14.26 3.49
C GLN A 164 -51.34 -13.69 2.26
N LEU A 165 -50.33 -14.39 1.74
CA LEU A 165 -49.68 -14.02 0.49
C LEU A 165 -50.64 -14.08 -0.69
N ASP A 166 -51.47 -15.12 -0.78
CA ASP A 166 -52.45 -15.26 -1.84
C ASP A 166 -53.56 -14.21 -1.73
N GLU A 167 -54.03 -13.91 -0.52
CA GLU A 167 -54.93 -12.77 -0.25
C GLU A 167 -54.33 -11.46 -0.80
N LEU A 168 -53.07 -11.15 -0.53
CA LEU A 168 -52.39 -9.96 -1.08
C LEU A 168 -52.20 -10.03 -2.60
N ARG A 169 -51.97 -11.20 -3.17
CA ARG A 169 -51.85 -11.38 -4.63
C ARG A 169 -53.16 -11.09 -5.35
N PHE A 170 -54.30 -11.45 -4.77
CA PHE A 170 -55.61 -11.03 -5.29
C PHE A 170 -55.76 -9.50 -5.32
N LEU A 171 -55.09 -8.80 -4.40
CA LEU A 171 -55.03 -7.34 -4.36
C LEU A 171 -54.01 -6.73 -5.34
N ALA A 172 -53.33 -7.54 -6.16
CA ALA A 172 -52.20 -7.12 -6.99
C ALA A 172 -51.03 -6.50 -6.17
N LEU A 173 -50.90 -6.89 -4.89
CA LEU A 173 -49.82 -6.46 -4.01
C LEU A 173 -48.83 -7.62 -3.80
N THR A 174 -47.54 -7.34 -4.00
CA THR A 174 -46.47 -8.32 -3.80
C THR A 174 -45.58 -7.91 -2.63
N PRO A 175 -45.76 -8.50 -1.43
CA PRO A 175 -44.88 -8.19 -0.31
C PRO A 175 -43.45 -8.67 -0.61
N THR A 176 -42.48 -7.82 -0.25
CA THR A 176 -41.05 -8.09 -0.41
C THR A 176 -40.44 -8.77 0.83
N VAL A 177 -41.09 -8.58 1.98
CA VAL A 177 -40.66 -9.13 3.29
C VAL A 177 -41.88 -9.65 4.04
N VAL A 178 -41.75 -10.79 4.72
CA VAL A 178 -42.72 -11.29 5.69
C VAL A 178 -42.02 -11.30 7.05
N ALA A 179 -42.57 -10.56 8.01
CA ALA A 179 -41.96 -10.30 9.30
C ALA A 179 -42.99 -10.41 10.45
N THR A 180 -42.51 -10.29 11.68
CA THR A 180 -43.35 -10.10 12.87
C THR A 180 -43.33 -8.61 13.27
N GLU A 181 -44.34 -8.14 14.01
CA GLU A 181 -44.33 -6.78 14.57
C GLU A 181 -43.09 -6.51 15.45
N ASP A 182 -42.66 -7.49 16.24
CA ASP A 182 -41.56 -7.33 17.21
C ASP A 182 -40.16 -7.46 16.57
N ALA A 183 -40.01 -8.40 15.64
CA ALA A 183 -38.76 -8.63 14.94
C ALA A 183 -38.52 -7.56 13.85
N GLY A 184 -39.61 -7.05 13.26
CA GLY A 184 -39.58 -6.12 12.15
C GLY A 184 -38.77 -6.67 10.97
N SER A 185 -38.01 -5.81 10.30
CA SER A 185 -37.20 -6.18 9.13
C SER A 185 -35.97 -7.06 9.42
N ARG A 186 -35.75 -7.46 10.69
CA ARG A 186 -34.62 -8.32 11.08
C ARG A 186 -34.78 -9.77 10.62
N ILE A 187 -36.00 -10.16 10.27
CA ILE A 187 -36.30 -11.50 9.77
C ILE A 187 -37.06 -11.41 8.45
N ASN A 188 -36.99 -12.48 7.67
CA ASN A 188 -37.77 -12.64 6.46
C ASN A 188 -38.26 -14.09 6.32
N LEU A 189 -39.53 -14.31 6.61
CA LEU A 189 -40.20 -15.62 6.50
C LEU A 189 -40.68 -15.93 5.07
N LEU A 190 -40.31 -15.13 4.05
CA LEU A 190 -40.59 -15.51 2.66
C LEU A 190 -39.81 -16.77 2.23
N PRO A 191 -40.43 -17.61 1.38
CA PRO A 191 -39.76 -18.74 0.74
C PRO A 191 -38.47 -18.29 0.04
N GLU A 192 -37.39 -19.04 0.21
CA GLU A 192 -36.09 -18.69 -0.37
C GLU A 192 -36.15 -18.56 -1.90
N ASP A 193 -37.08 -19.27 -2.56
CA ASP A 193 -37.29 -19.25 -4.01
C ASP A 193 -38.04 -18.02 -4.53
N THR A 194 -38.87 -17.38 -3.68
CA THR A 194 -39.64 -16.17 -4.03
C THR A 194 -39.08 -14.91 -3.40
N ARG A 195 -37.99 -15.01 -2.63
CA ARG A 195 -37.12 -13.88 -2.30
C ARG A 195 -36.58 -13.35 -3.63
N GLY A 196 -37.33 -12.45 -4.25
CA GLY A 196 -36.82 -11.59 -5.29
C GLY A 196 -35.48 -11.07 -4.79
N LEU A 197 -34.43 -11.18 -5.62
CA LEU A 197 -33.09 -10.69 -5.31
C LEU A 197 -33.24 -9.44 -4.47
N PRO A 198 -32.66 -9.37 -3.25
CA PRO A 198 -33.02 -8.33 -2.31
C PRO A 198 -33.01 -7.01 -3.05
N SER A 199 -34.19 -6.42 -3.23
CA SER A 199 -34.34 -5.03 -3.67
C SER A 199 -33.96 -4.15 -2.49
N SER A 200 -32.82 -4.48 -1.88
CA SER A 200 -32.00 -3.53 -1.20
C SER A 200 -31.73 -2.45 -2.23
N ALA A 201 -32.41 -1.34 -2.04
CA ALA A 201 -32.03 0.00 -2.43
C ALA A 201 -30.60 0.38 -1.98
N ALA A 202 -29.69 -0.58 -1.79
CA ALA A 202 -28.40 -0.48 -2.42
C ALA A 202 -28.62 -0.40 -3.94
N ARG A 203 -29.02 0.79 -4.43
CA ARG A 203 -28.50 1.25 -5.73
C ARG A 203 -27.04 0.85 -5.71
N PRO A 204 -26.53 0.11 -6.70
CA PRO A 204 -25.16 -0.33 -6.61
C PRO A 204 -24.34 0.95 -6.51
N LEU A 205 -23.69 1.14 -5.36
CA LEU A 205 -22.77 2.23 -5.08
C LEU A 205 -21.56 2.19 -6.05
N LEU A 206 -21.61 1.33 -7.07
CA LEU A 206 -20.77 1.27 -8.25
C LEU A 206 -20.64 2.64 -8.93
N LEU A 207 -21.70 3.43 -9.09
CA LEU A 207 -21.59 4.71 -9.80
C LEU A 207 -20.73 5.74 -9.04
N PRO A 208 -21.02 6.08 -7.76
CA PRO A 208 -20.15 6.97 -6.99
C PRO A 208 -18.81 6.31 -6.62
N GLY A 209 -18.76 4.99 -6.45
CA GLY A 209 -17.50 4.25 -6.21
C GLY A 209 -16.57 4.28 -7.42
N LEU A 210 -17.10 4.16 -8.63
CA LEU A 210 -16.35 4.32 -9.88
C LEU A 210 -15.90 5.77 -10.06
N LEU A 211 -16.75 6.75 -9.75
CA LEU A 211 -16.37 8.16 -9.78
C LEU A 211 -15.23 8.46 -8.78
N CYS A 212 -15.30 7.90 -7.57
CA CYS A 212 -14.26 8.04 -6.55
C CYS A 212 -12.96 7.34 -6.98
N LEU A 213 -13.05 6.16 -7.60
CA LEU A 213 -11.90 5.46 -8.16
C LEU A 213 -11.27 6.23 -9.32
N ILE A 214 -12.07 6.81 -10.21
CA ILE A 214 -11.60 7.66 -11.31
C ILE A 214 -10.92 8.92 -10.77
N LEU A 215 -11.51 9.57 -9.76
CA LEU A 215 -10.91 10.73 -9.09
C LEU A 215 -9.60 10.37 -8.37
N LEU A 216 -9.53 9.19 -7.73
CA LEU A 216 -8.32 8.68 -7.10
C LEU A 216 -7.23 8.42 -8.14
N ILE A 217 -7.56 7.74 -9.24
CA ILE A 217 -6.63 7.50 -10.36
C ILE A 217 -6.15 8.82 -10.94
N LEU A 218 -7.04 9.79 -11.16
CA LEU A 218 -6.68 11.11 -11.68
C LEU A 218 -5.81 11.90 -10.70
N ALA A 219 -6.08 11.80 -9.39
CA ALA A 219 -5.26 12.41 -8.35
C ALA A 219 -3.87 11.76 -8.24
N LEU A 220 -3.75 10.44 -8.45
CA LEU A 220 -2.45 9.76 -8.57
C LEU A 220 -1.74 10.05 -9.90
N TYR A 221 -2.48 10.35 -10.97
CA TYR A 221 -1.91 10.68 -12.29
C TYR A 221 -1.45 12.14 -12.40
N ALA A 222 -2.06 13.07 -11.65
CA ALA A 222 -1.67 14.48 -11.61
C ALA A 222 -0.18 14.74 -11.24
N PRO A 223 0.41 14.08 -10.21
CA PRO A 223 1.83 14.22 -9.92
C PRO A 223 2.71 13.57 -11.00
N LEU A 224 2.20 12.58 -11.74
CA LEU A 224 2.93 11.94 -12.84
C LEU A 224 3.24 12.92 -13.98
N LEU A 225 2.31 13.84 -14.27
CA LEU A 225 2.52 14.92 -15.25
C LEU A 225 3.47 16.03 -14.75
N ARG A 226 3.78 16.06 -13.44
CA ARG A 226 4.66 17.07 -12.83
C ARG A 226 6.11 16.60 -12.69
N TYR A 227 6.42 15.33 -12.99
CA TYR A 227 7.79 14.82 -12.93
C TYR A 227 8.72 15.53 -13.90
N ASP A 228 8.25 15.92 -15.08
CA ASP A 228 9.09 16.60 -16.09
C ASP A 228 9.58 17.95 -15.59
N ALA A 229 8.70 18.75 -14.96
CA ALA A 229 9.06 20.03 -14.38
C ALA A 229 10.02 19.90 -13.18
N LEU A 230 9.88 18.82 -12.40
CA LEU A 230 10.75 18.54 -11.25
C LEU A 230 12.13 18.04 -11.69
N ALA A 231 12.19 17.27 -12.79
CA ALA A 231 13.43 16.84 -13.42
C ALA A 231 14.21 18.03 -14.01
N GLU A 232 13.53 18.94 -14.72
CA GLU A 232 14.16 20.16 -15.24
C GLU A 232 14.72 21.05 -14.13
N GLN A 233 14.01 21.21 -13.01
CA GLN A 233 14.49 21.98 -11.86
C GLN A 233 15.73 21.35 -11.21
N LEU A 234 15.75 20.02 -11.05
CA LEU A 234 16.90 19.30 -10.49
C LEU A 234 18.12 19.40 -11.42
N GLU A 235 17.92 19.27 -12.73
CA GLU A 235 19.00 19.47 -13.71
C GLU A 235 19.55 20.89 -13.69
N ALA A 236 18.68 21.90 -13.59
CA ALA A 236 19.09 23.29 -13.51
C ALA A 236 19.94 23.56 -12.25
N GLN A 237 19.57 23.00 -11.10
CA GLN A 237 20.36 23.09 -9.87
C GLN A 237 21.71 22.37 -9.98
N VAL A 238 21.76 21.22 -10.64
CA VAL A 238 23.02 20.50 -10.89
C VAL A 238 23.94 21.29 -11.82
N ARG A 239 23.40 21.93 -12.86
CA ARG A 239 24.19 22.79 -13.77
C ARG A 239 24.77 24.01 -13.04
N ASP A 240 23.97 24.69 -12.22
CA ASP A 240 24.43 25.86 -11.45
C ASP A 240 25.50 25.48 -10.42
N ASN A 241 25.30 24.38 -9.69
CA ASN A 241 26.30 23.88 -8.73
C ASN A 241 27.59 23.42 -9.42
N ARG A 242 27.51 22.80 -10.60
CA ARG A 242 28.71 22.46 -11.40
C ARG A 242 29.43 23.71 -11.88
N ALA A 243 28.72 24.75 -12.32
CA ALA A 243 29.32 26.02 -12.72
C ALA A 243 30.07 26.67 -11.55
N LYS A 244 29.48 26.67 -10.34
CA LYS A 244 30.14 27.16 -9.12
C LYS A 244 31.37 26.32 -8.72
N ALA A 245 31.29 25.00 -8.85
CA ALA A 245 32.43 24.11 -8.57
C ALA A 245 33.60 24.34 -9.55
N LEU A 246 33.31 24.53 -10.84
CA LEU A 246 34.32 24.86 -11.84
C LEU A 246 34.99 26.21 -11.55
N GLN A 247 34.24 27.22 -11.10
CA GLN A 247 34.80 28.50 -10.68
C GLN A 247 35.70 28.38 -9.44
N ALA A 248 35.31 27.58 -8.44
CA ALA A 248 36.11 27.33 -7.25
C ALA A 248 37.43 26.59 -7.58
N HIS A 249 37.38 25.63 -8.51
CA HIS A 249 38.58 24.96 -8.99
C HIS A 249 39.51 25.91 -9.76
N ALA A 250 38.97 26.81 -10.59
CA ALA A 250 39.78 27.81 -11.29
C ALA A 250 40.50 28.76 -10.33
N GLN A 251 39.82 29.25 -9.28
CA GLN A 251 40.42 30.10 -8.26
C GLN A 251 41.52 29.38 -7.45
N THR A 252 41.30 28.10 -7.15
CA THR A 252 42.30 27.28 -6.44
C THR A 252 43.56 27.07 -7.28
N ALA A 253 43.40 26.87 -8.60
CA ALA A 253 44.52 26.72 -9.52
C ALA A 253 45.35 28.01 -9.65
N GLU A 254 44.72 29.19 -9.66
CA GLU A 254 45.43 30.48 -9.67
C GLU A 254 46.22 30.70 -8.36
N GLN A 255 45.63 30.37 -7.21
CA GLN A 255 46.32 30.46 -5.92
C GLN A 255 47.53 29.52 -5.85
N GLN A 256 47.41 28.30 -6.37
CA GLN A 256 48.52 27.35 -6.45
C GLN A 256 49.64 27.87 -7.35
N LEU A 257 49.32 28.42 -8.52
CA LEU A 257 50.31 29.04 -9.42
C LEU A 257 51.03 30.23 -8.76
N ALA A 258 50.32 31.04 -7.97
CA ALA A 258 50.92 32.15 -7.23
C ALA A 258 51.86 31.66 -6.12
N LEU A 259 51.46 30.63 -5.37
CA LEU A 259 52.29 29.98 -4.35
C LEU A 259 53.52 29.31 -4.95
N ASP A 260 53.38 28.66 -6.11
CA ASP A 260 54.50 28.03 -6.81
C ASP A 260 55.49 29.08 -7.36
N ARG A 261 55.01 30.22 -7.87
CA ARG A 261 55.87 31.35 -8.23
C ARG A 261 56.62 31.92 -7.03
N ALA A 262 55.95 32.08 -5.89
CA ALA A 262 56.59 32.55 -4.65
C ALA A 262 57.63 31.55 -4.12
N ARG A 263 57.37 30.25 -4.22
CA ARG A 263 58.33 29.18 -3.90
C ARG A 263 59.52 29.20 -4.84
N PHE A 264 59.30 29.35 -6.15
CA PHE A 264 60.38 29.39 -7.15
C PHE A 264 61.36 30.55 -6.89
N LEU A 265 60.85 31.72 -6.48
CA LEU A 265 61.68 32.89 -6.16
C LEU A 265 62.44 32.76 -4.82
N SER A 266 61.94 31.96 -3.87
CA SER A 266 62.58 31.76 -2.56
C SER A 266 63.60 30.61 -2.56
N THR A 267 63.52 29.67 -3.50
CA THR A 267 64.59 28.70 -3.76
C THR A 267 65.67 29.29 -4.65
N ARG A 268 66.60 30.04 -4.05
CA ARG A 268 67.93 30.25 -4.64
C ARG A 268 68.70 28.93 -4.43
N PRO A 269 69.00 28.14 -5.46
CA PRO A 269 69.72 26.88 -5.26
C PRO A 269 71.14 27.19 -4.79
N ARG A 270 71.37 27.10 -3.48
CA ARG A 270 72.71 27.01 -2.90
C ARG A 270 73.22 25.60 -3.18
N PHE A 271 73.74 25.38 -4.38
CA PHE A 271 74.67 24.28 -4.61
C PHE A 271 76.08 24.83 -4.38
N PRO A 272 76.79 24.40 -3.33
CA PRO A 272 78.14 24.91 -3.04
C PRO A 272 79.23 24.39 -4.00
N ALA A 273 78.89 23.47 -4.92
CA ALA A 273 79.76 23.04 -6.02
C ALA A 273 78.98 23.03 -7.34
N PRO A 274 79.59 23.39 -8.49
CA PRO A 274 78.91 23.34 -9.77
C PRO A 274 78.54 21.89 -10.06
N ALA A 275 77.24 21.59 -10.21
CA ALA A 275 76.71 20.24 -10.45
C ALA A 275 77.40 19.53 -11.63
N MET A 276 77.97 20.30 -12.57
CA MET A 276 78.79 19.82 -13.68
C MET A 276 80.09 19.15 -13.24
N GLN A 277 80.80 19.68 -12.23
CA GLN A 277 82.03 19.07 -11.69
C GLN A 277 81.74 17.76 -10.95
N LEU A 278 80.63 17.73 -10.21
CA LEU A 278 80.17 16.52 -9.53
C LEU A 278 79.81 15.40 -10.53
N LEU A 279 79.08 15.77 -11.59
CA LEU A 279 78.73 14.85 -12.68
C LEU A 279 79.96 14.36 -13.43
N LEU A 280 80.95 15.23 -13.67
CA LEU A 280 82.22 14.85 -14.28
C LEU A 280 83.01 13.87 -13.40
N ALA A 281 83.08 14.11 -12.08
CA ALA A 281 83.77 13.24 -11.12
C ALA A 281 83.11 11.85 -11.08
N LEU A 282 81.78 11.81 -10.99
CA LEU A 282 81.01 10.56 -11.02
C LEU A 282 81.25 9.79 -12.33
N THR A 283 81.18 10.47 -13.47
CA THR A 283 81.38 9.85 -14.80
C THR A 283 82.79 9.27 -14.96
N ARG A 284 83.81 9.88 -14.36
CA ARG A 284 85.20 9.37 -14.38
C ARG A 284 85.42 8.19 -13.42
N SER A 285 84.67 8.13 -12.32
CA SER A 285 84.80 7.07 -11.31
C SER A 285 84.00 5.81 -11.63
N LEU A 286 83.04 5.90 -12.55
CA LEU A 286 82.14 4.78 -12.91
C LEU A 286 82.81 3.87 -13.96
N PRO A 287 82.87 2.54 -13.72
CA PRO A 287 83.39 1.59 -14.70
C PRO A 287 82.50 1.51 -15.95
N ASP A 288 83.11 1.25 -17.12
CA ASP A 288 82.40 1.16 -18.42
C ASP A 288 81.26 0.13 -18.48
N HIS A 289 81.23 -0.82 -17.54
CA HIS A 289 80.18 -1.84 -17.40
C HIS A 289 79.01 -1.43 -16.48
N THR A 290 78.92 -0.14 -16.13
CA THR A 290 77.88 0.43 -15.26
C THR A 290 77.03 1.46 -16.01
N SER A 291 75.72 1.23 -16.08
CA SER A 291 74.76 2.14 -16.70
C SER A 291 73.92 2.84 -15.64
N VAL A 292 73.94 4.18 -15.63
CA VAL A 292 73.12 5.00 -14.73
C VAL A 292 71.85 5.44 -15.47
N HIS A 293 70.68 5.15 -14.90
CA HIS A 293 69.37 5.49 -15.48
C HIS A 293 68.75 6.72 -14.84
N GLN A 294 69.02 6.94 -13.56
CA GLN A 294 68.49 8.08 -12.84
C GLN A 294 69.52 8.61 -11.85
N LEU A 295 69.81 9.90 -11.95
CA LEU A 295 70.60 10.64 -10.98
C LEU A 295 69.73 11.77 -10.45
N ALA A 296 69.45 11.76 -9.15
CA ALA A 296 68.67 12.78 -8.48
C ALA A 296 69.51 13.42 -7.38
N LEU A 297 69.77 14.72 -7.50
CA LEU A 297 70.45 15.51 -6.50
C LEU A 297 69.40 16.30 -5.71
N ARG A 298 69.20 15.97 -4.43
CA ARG A 298 68.23 16.64 -3.55
C ARG A 298 68.96 17.27 -2.37
N ALA A 299 69.10 18.60 -2.39
CA ALA A 299 69.84 19.38 -1.40
C ALA A 299 71.28 18.89 -1.18
N ASP A 300 71.49 17.94 -0.26
CA ASP A 300 72.79 17.37 0.14
C ASP A 300 72.88 15.85 -0.09
N GLU A 301 71.85 15.22 -0.65
CA GLU A 301 71.82 13.78 -0.94
C GLU A 301 71.84 13.54 -2.45
N LEU A 302 72.83 12.77 -2.91
CA LEU A 302 72.92 12.24 -4.26
C LEU A 302 72.31 10.84 -4.28
N GLN A 303 71.28 10.65 -5.09
CA GLN A 303 70.69 9.33 -5.34
C GLN A 303 71.04 8.90 -6.76
N VAL A 304 71.64 7.72 -6.87
CA VAL A 304 72.04 7.11 -8.14
C VAL A 304 71.35 5.77 -8.29
N GLN A 305 70.64 5.61 -9.40
CA GLN A 305 69.99 4.36 -9.78
C GLN A 305 70.54 3.88 -11.11
N GLY A 306 70.89 2.61 -11.19
CA GLY A 306 71.49 2.03 -12.39
C GLY A 306 71.56 0.52 -12.35
N GLU A 307 72.17 -0.02 -13.40
CA GLU A 307 72.48 -1.44 -13.54
C GLU A 307 73.99 -1.62 -13.74
N SER A 308 74.59 -2.60 -13.06
CA SER A 308 76.01 -2.92 -13.19
C SER A 308 76.25 -4.42 -13.13
N ALA A 309 77.31 -4.88 -13.80
CA ALA A 309 77.78 -6.26 -13.70
C ALA A 309 78.42 -6.58 -12.33
N ALA A 310 78.83 -5.56 -11.57
CA ALA A 310 79.44 -5.68 -10.24
C ALA A 310 78.90 -4.60 -9.29
N ALA A 311 77.61 -4.66 -8.93
CA ALA A 311 76.96 -3.62 -8.13
C ALA A 311 77.57 -3.45 -6.72
N ALA A 312 78.14 -4.50 -6.15
CA ALA A 312 78.80 -4.46 -4.83
C ALA A 312 80.11 -3.63 -4.81
N SER A 313 80.83 -3.51 -5.94
CA SER A 313 82.08 -2.73 -5.99
C SER A 313 81.85 -1.22 -6.17
N ILE A 314 80.63 -0.80 -6.53
CA ILE A 314 80.27 0.61 -6.75
C ILE A 314 80.31 1.40 -5.44
N ILE A 315 79.87 0.82 -4.32
CA ILE A 315 79.96 1.51 -3.01
C ILE A 315 81.41 1.85 -2.69
N GLY A 316 82.33 0.89 -2.86
CA GLY A 316 83.76 1.12 -2.59
C GLY A 316 84.39 2.17 -3.50
N LEU A 317 83.94 2.28 -4.77
CA LEU A 317 84.44 3.29 -5.70
C LEU A 317 83.90 4.70 -5.40
N ILE A 318 82.64 4.81 -4.95
CA ILE A 318 82.03 6.09 -4.57
C ILE A 318 82.59 6.56 -3.22
N ASP A 319 82.80 5.64 -2.26
CA ASP A 319 83.40 5.93 -0.95
C ASP A 319 84.90 6.29 -1.03
N ALA A 320 85.61 5.78 -2.04
CA ALA A 320 87.01 6.15 -2.31
C ALA A 320 87.19 7.58 -2.87
N SER A 321 86.10 8.30 -3.15
CA SER A 321 86.17 9.66 -3.67
C SER A 321 86.02 10.71 -2.56
N ASP A 322 86.86 11.75 -2.59
CA ASP A 322 86.91 12.78 -1.54
C ASP A 322 85.64 13.66 -1.43
N TYR A 323 84.66 13.47 -2.33
CA TYR A 323 83.48 14.32 -2.48
C TYR A 323 82.21 13.76 -1.79
N PHE A 324 82.19 12.48 -1.43
CA PHE A 324 81.01 11.81 -0.89
C PHE A 324 81.30 11.18 0.47
N GLU A 325 80.32 11.24 1.37
CA GLU A 325 80.32 10.56 2.66
C GLU A 325 79.01 9.75 2.79
N GLN A 326 79.03 8.70 3.63
CA GLN A 326 77.83 7.92 3.98
C GLN A 326 77.13 7.31 2.76
N VAL A 327 77.87 6.52 1.97
CA VAL A 327 77.32 5.78 0.83
C VAL A 327 76.57 4.53 1.34
N GLU A 328 75.25 4.46 1.11
CA GLU A 328 74.40 3.35 1.56
C GLU A 328 73.49 2.83 0.43
N PHE A 329 73.25 1.51 0.42
CA PHE A 329 72.23 0.90 -0.43
C PHE A 329 70.83 1.19 0.14
N ARG A 330 70.00 1.92 -0.60
CA ARG A 330 68.60 2.16 -0.23
C ARG A 330 67.62 1.11 -0.75
N ALA A 331 68.09 0.17 -1.58
CA ALA A 331 67.31 -0.98 -2.02
C ALA A 331 68.16 -2.25 -2.06
N PRO A 332 67.59 -3.43 -1.77
CA PRO A 332 68.28 -4.70 -1.90
C PRO A 332 68.68 -4.97 -3.36
N LEU A 333 69.89 -5.52 -3.56
CA LEU A 333 70.41 -5.84 -4.88
C LEU A 333 69.50 -6.87 -5.55
N THR A 334 68.94 -6.51 -6.69
CA THR A 334 68.04 -7.35 -7.47
C THR A 334 68.62 -7.59 -8.85
N LYS A 335 68.76 -8.85 -9.26
CA LYS A 335 69.25 -9.22 -10.60
C LYS A 335 68.21 -8.86 -11.65
N SER A 336 68.60 -8.13 -12.70
CA SER A 336 67.73 -7.80 -13.82
C SER A 336 67.65 -9.02 -14.75
N GLY A 337 66.42 -9.46 -15.05
CA GLY A 337 66.16 -10.75 -15.70
C GLY A 337 66.53 -10.86 -17.18
N HIS A 338 67.11 -9.82 -17.80
CA HIS A 338 67.40 -9.80 -19.24
C HIS A 338 68.89 -9.89 -19.58
N ASP A 339 69.79 -9.45 -18.70
CA ASP A 339 71.22 -9.25 -19.05
C ASP A 339 72.19 -9.74 -17.95
N GLY A 340 71.69 -10.37 -16.89
CA GLY A 340 72.49 -10.88 -15.77
C GLY A 340 73.13 -9.80 -14.87
N LYS A 341 72.83 -8.52 -15.11
CA LYS A 341 73.31 -7.36 -14.34
C LYS A 341 72.48 -7.14 -13.07
N GLU A 342 73.05 -6.46 -12.09
CA GLU A 342 72.42 -6.16 -10.81
C GLU A 342 71.94 -4.71 -10.77
N ARG A 343 70.68 -4.49 -10.39
CA ARG A 343 70.11 -3.16 -10.14
C ARG A 343 70.60 -2.65 -8.79
N PHE A 344 71.16 -1.45 -8.80
CA PHE A 344 71.57 -0.75 -7.59
C PHE A 344 70.78 0.54 -7.43
N HIS A 345 70.45 0.84 -6.17
CA HIS A 345 69.91 2.11 -5.74
C HIS A 345 70.76 2.60 -4.57
N VAL A 346 71.70 3.49 -4.87
CA VAL A 346 72.66 3.99 -3.89
C VAL A 346 72.33 5.44 -3.56
N ALA A 347 72.35 5.76 -2.27
CA ALA A 347 72.31 7.12 -1.78
C ALA A 347 73.66 7.47 -1.17
N ALA A 348 74.18 8.65 -1.48
CA ALA A 348 75.40 9.18 -0.90
C ALA A 348 75.16 10.63 -0.47
N ARG A 349 75.77 11.07 0.63
CA ARG A 349 75.69 12.45 1.08
C ARG A 349 76.91 13.22 0.57
N LEU A 350 76.74 14.48 0.17
CA LEU A 350 77.89 15.31 -0.17
C LEU A 350 78.66 15.69 1.09
N ARG A 351 79.98 15.51 1.06
CA ARG A 351 80.88 16.02 2.09
C ARG A 351 80.87 17.54 2.01
N GLN A 352 80.37 18.20 3.04
CA GLN A 352 80.47 19.66 3.14
C GLN A 352 81.94 20.04 3.41
N PRO A 353 82.49 21.10 2.79
CA PRO A 353 83.87 21.52 3.01
C PRO A 353 84.14 22.02 4.43
#